data_AF-A0A392UX44-F1
#
_entry.id   AF-A0A392UX44-F1
#
_cell.length_a   1.000
_cell.length_b   1.000
_cell.length_c   1.000
_cell.angle_alpha   90.00
_cell.angle_beta   90.00
_cell.angle_gamma   90.00
#
_symmetry.space_group_name_H-M   'P 1'
#
loop_
_entity.id
_entity.type
_entity.pdbx_description
1 polymer ?
#
loop_
_entity_poly.entity_id
_entity_poly.type
_entity_poly.pdbx_seq_one_letter_code
_entity_poly.pdbx_strand_id
1 'polypeptide(L)' 'MTVKKRIVGLLREYVDIFAWSYRDIPGLDPEIVKHRLPLKPECPPMKQKLRRTHPDMALKIKEE' A
#
# COMPACT_ATOMS: atom_id res chain seq x y z
N MET A 1 -27.43 27.07 -12.21
CA MET A 1 -26.48 25.95 -12.37
C MET A 1 -26.28 25.29 -11.00
N THR A 2 -26.85 24.11 -10.77
CA THR A 2 -26.76 23.40 -9.49
C THR A 2 -25.33 22.93 -9.21
N VAL A 3 -24.89 23.01 -7.96
CA VAL A 3 -23.53 22.61 -7.51
C VAL A 3 -23.16 21.20 -8.01
N LYS A 4 -24.12 20.27 -8.01
CA LYS A 4 -23.98 18.91 -8.53
C LYS A 4 -23.48 18.87 -9.98
N LYS A 5 -23.95 19.75 -10.86
CA LYS A 5 -23.49 19.80 -12.26
C LYS A 5 -22.04 20.29 -12.37
N ARG A 6 -21.62 21.22 -11.52
CA ARG A 6 -20.23 21.72 -11.50
C ARG A 6 -19.26 20.64 -11.02
N ILE A 7 -19.64 19.90 -9.96
CA ILE A 7 -18.83 18.79 -9.45
C ILE A 7 -18.69 17.68 -10.49
N VAL A 8 -19.79 17.29 -11.15
CA VAL A 8 -19.74 16.28 -12.21
C VAL A 8 -18.89 16.72 -13.40
N GLY A 9 -18.91 18.02 -13.75
CA GLY A 9 -18.01 18.59 -14.75
C GLY A 9 -16.54 18.48 -14.35
N LEU A 10 -16.23 18.89 -13.11
CA LEU A 10 -14.87 18.82 -12.56
C LEU A 10 -14.32 17.38 -12.53
N LEU A 11 -15.11 16.42 -12.07
CA LEU A 11 -14.68 15.01 -12.02
C LEU A 11 -14.45 14.40 -13.40
N ARG A 12 -15.14 14.89 -14.43
CA ARG A 12 -14.93 14.48 -15.82
C ARG A 12 -13.69 15.14 -16.45
N GLU A 13 -13.42 16.39 -16.07
CA GLU A 13 -12.25 17.14 -16.54
C GLU A 13 -10.95 16.54 -16.00
N TYR A 14 -10.96 16.04 -14.75
CA TYR A 14 -9.81 15.45 -14.07
C TYR A 14 -9.92 13.93 -13.90
N VAL A 15 -10.52 13.25 -14.88
CA VAL A 15 -10.78 11.81 -14.81
C VAL A 15 -9.50 10.97 -14.66
N ASP A 16 -8.38 11.48 -15.14
CA ASP A 16 -7.03 10.91 -15.15
C ASP A 16 -6.22 11.18 -13.88
N ILE A 17 -6.61 12.17 -13.08
CA ILE A 17 -5.97 12.49 -11.79
C ILE A 17 -6.43 11.54 -10.69
N PHE A 18 -7.67 11.07 -10.76
CA PHE A 18 -8.26 10.20 -9.74
C PHE A 18 -8.12 8.73 -10.09
N ALA A 19 -7.78 7.94 -9.08
CA ALA A 19 -7.80 6.49 -9.15
C ALA A 19 -9.21 5.94 -8.94
N TRP A 20 -10.00 5.85 -10.02
CA TRP A 20 -11.36 5.29 -9.96
C TRP A 20 -11.38 3.79 -9.69
N SER A 21 -10.29 3.10 -10.03
CA SER A 21 -10.06 1.69 -9.76
C SER A 21 -8.59 1.45 -9.39
N TYR A 22 -8.31 0.31 -8.76
CA TYR A 22 -6.94 -0.09 -8.41
C TYR A 22 -6.01 -0.19 -9.64
N ARG A 23 -6.58 -0.39 -10.84
CA ARG A 23 -5.83 -0.44 -12.12
C ARG A 23 -5.37 0.94 -12.59
N ASP A 24 -6.02 2.01 -12.13
CA ASP A 24 -5.71 3.40 -12.48
C ASP A 24 -4.58 3.98 -11.63
N ILE A 25 -4.13 3.24 -10.61
CA ILE A 25 -2.87 3.48 -9.90
C ILE A 25 -1.86 2.50 -10.48
N PRO A 26 -1.19 2.80 -11.61
CA PRO A 26 0.03 2.10 -11.92
C PRO A 26 0.94 2.37 -10.72
N GLY A 27 1.15 1.34 -9.90
CA GLY A 27 2.04 1.46 -8.75
C GLY A 27 3.34 2.07 -9.21
N LEU A 28 3.99 2.83 -8.33
CA LEU A 28 5.31 3.36 -8.65
C LEU A 28 6.23 2.20 -9.07
N ASP A 29 7.04 2.44 -10.09
CA ASP A 29 7.96 1.43 -10.60
C ASP A 29 8.72 0.83 -9.41
N PRO A 30 8.59 -0.47 -9.16
CA PRO A 30 9.27 -1.11 -8.05
C PRO A 30 10.79 -0.94 -8.17
N GLU A 31 11.34 -0.76 -9.36
CA GLU A 31 12.76 -0.47 -9.54
C GLU A 31 13.15 0.92 -8.97
N ILE A 32 12.24 1.88 -9.02
CA ILE A 32 12.42 3.25 -8.50
C ILE A 32 12.11 3.34 -7.00
N VAL A 33 11.09 2.60 -6.51
CA VAL A 33 10.55 2.79 -5.16
C VAL A 33 10.93 1.69 -4.17
N LYS A 34 11.48 0.56 -4.63
CA LYS A 34 12.04 -0.43 -3.70
C LYS A 34 13.28 0.13 -3.02
N HIS A 35 13.16 0.43 -1.74
CA HIS A 35 14.31 0.60 -0.88
C HIS A 35 15.00 -0.76 -0.68
N ARG A 36 16.27 -0.87 -1.09
CA ARG A 36 17.09 -2.06 -0.85
C ARG A 36 17.84 -1.88 0.46
N LEU A 37 17.59 -2.77 1.41
CA LEU A 37 18.43 -2.85 2.61
C LEU A 37 19.82 -3.36 2.20
N PRO A 38 20.91 -2.69 2.57
CA PRO A 38 22.26 -3.17 2.31
C PRO A 38 22.52 -4.42 3.17
N LEU A 39 22.47 -5.59 2.54
CA LEU A 39 22.77 -6.88 3.17
C LEU A 39 24.13 -7.38 2.71
N LYS A 40 24.86 -8.04 3.62
CA LYS A 40 26.10 -8.72 3.29
C LYS A 40 25.78 -10.03 2.57
N PRO A 41 26.27 -10.27 1.34
CA PRO A 41 25.94 -11.49 0.59
C PRO A 41 26.49 -12.77 1.25
N GLU A 42 27.48 -12.64 2.13
CA GLU A 42 28.07 -13.76 2.87
C GLU A 42 27.19 -14.21 4.05
N CYS A 43 26.17 -13.44 4.42
CA CYS A 43 25.30 -13.75 5.55
C CYS A 43 24.08 -14.56 5.10
N PRO A 44 23.94 -15.83 5.52
CA PRO A 44 22.77 -16.63 5.19
C PRO A 44 21.52 -16.12 5.94
N PRO A 45 20.31 -16.30 5.36
CA PRO A 45 19.08 -15.91 6.03
C PRO A 45 18.87 -16.73 7.31
N MET A 46 18.55 -16.04 8.42
CA MET A 46 18.28 -16.68 9.71
C MET A 46 16.79 -16.64 10.02
N LYS A 47 16.18 -17.82 10.21
CA LYS A 47 14.79 -17.91 10.69
C LYS A 47 14.74 -17.73 12.20
N GLN A 48 14.22 -16.62 12.67
CA GLN A 48 14.02 -16.38 14.10
C GLN A 48 12.84 -17.21 14.63
N LYS A 49 13.02 -17.84 15.80
CA LYS A 49 11.94 -18.57 16.48
C LYS A 49 10.84 -17.59 16.90
N LEU A 50 9.59 -17.94 16.60
CA LEU A 50 8.43 -17.16 17.00
C LEU A 50 8.40 -17.00 18.53
N ARG A 51 8.23 -15.76 19.00
CA ARG A 51 8.03 -15.48 20.43
C ARG A 51 6.57 -15.76 20.79
N ARG A 52 6.33 -16.34 21.97
CA ARG A 52 4.97 -16.50 22.49
C ARG A 52 4.41 -15.11 22.79
N THR A 53 3.31 -14.75 22.14
CA THR A 53 2.54 -13.54 22.41
C THR A 53 1.46 -13.83 23.44
N HIS A 54 1.06 -12.82 24.22
CA HIS A 54 -0.09 -12.94 25.12
C HIS A 54 -1.38 -13.21 24.30
N PRO A 55 -2.31 -14.08 24.74
CA PRO A 55 -3.51 -14.44 23.98
C PRO A 55 -4.32 -13.22 23.54
N ASP A 56 -4.47 -12.21 24.39
CA ASP A 56 -5.21 -10.98 24.07
C ASP A 56 -4.56 -10.15 22.95
N MET A 57 -3.23 -10.20 22.82
CA MET A 57 -2.51 -9.59 21.70
C MET A 57 -2.61 -10.44 20.44
N ALA A 58 -2.60 -11.77 20.57
CA ALA A 58 -2.70 -12.68 19.45
C ALA A 58 -4.03 -12.56 18.70
N LEU A 59 -5.12 -12.26 19.41
CA LEU A 59 -6.42 -11.99 18.80
C LEU A 59 -6.39 -10.71 17.96
N LYS A 60 -5.86 -9.61 18.51
CA LYS A 60 -5.73 -8.33 17.81
C LYS A 60 -4.84 -8.42 16.57
N ILE A 61 -3.73 -9.15 16.64
CA ILE A 61 -2.79 -9.34 15.52
C ILE A 61 -3.42 -10.12 14.35
N LYS A 62 -4.44 -10.96 14.60
CA LYS A 62 -5.14 -11.72 13.55
C LYS A 62 -6.25 -10.94 12.85
N GLU A 63 -6.74 -9.86 13.46
CA GLU A 63 -7.83 -9.04 12.91
C GLU A 63 -7.33 -7.96 11.94
N GLU A 64 -6.05 -7.61 12.02
CA GLU A 64 -5.36 -6.68 11.10
C GLU A 64 -4.82 -7.40 9.86
#